data_AF-A0A0R1M9R0-F1
#
_entry.id   AF-A0A0R1M9R0-F1
#
_cell.length_a   1.000
_cell.length_b   1.000
_cell.length_c   1.000
_cell.angle_alpha   90.00
_cell.angle_beta   90.00
_cell.angle_gamma   90.00
#
_symmetry.space_group_name_H-M   'P 1'
#
loop_
_entity.id
_entity.type
_entity.pdbx_description
1 polymer ?
#
loop_
_entity_poly.entity_id
_entity_poly.type
_entity_poly.pdbx_seq_one_letter_code
_entity_poly.pdbx_strand_id
1 'polypeptide(L)' 'MTAGKKEMQSVTIRIPKDLYAEYKKALLAQGKIVTYDVRNYMAEVVKNQAKGQK' A
#
# COMPACT_ATOMS: atom_id res chain seq x y z
N MET A 1 -7.99 -26.36 6.23
CA MET A 1 -8.20 -25.39 5.14
C MET A 1 -6.85 -24.78 4.82
N THR A 2 -6.17 -25.28 3.80
CA THR A 2 -4.91 -24.68 3.31
C THR A 2 -5.25 -23.27 2.86
N ALA A 3 -4.76 -22.26 3.57
CA ALA A 3 -4.85 -20.88 3.12
C ALA A 3 -4.16 -20.84 1.75
N GLY A 4 -4.95 -20.81 0.66
CA GLY A 4 -4.42 -20.66 -0.68
C GLY A 4 -3.46 -19.49 -0.66
N LYS A 5 -2.21 -19.72 -1.08
CA LYS A 5 -1.22 -18.65 -1.23
C LYS A 5 -1.93 -17.53 -1.99
N LYS A 6 -2.23 -16.40 -1.32
CA LYS A 6 -2.80 -15.25 -2.00
C LYS A 6 -1.82 -14.89 -3.11
N GLU A 7 -2.22 -15.11 -4.35
CA GLU A 7 -1.40 -14.75 -5.50
C GLU A 7 -1.10 -13.26 -5.41
N MET A 8 0.19 -12.92 -5.38
CA MET A 8 0.64 -11.54 -5.27
C MET A 8 0.97 -11.02 -6.67
N GLN A 9 0.32 -9.93 -7.06
CA GLN A 9 0.64 -9.22 -8.29
C GLN A 9 1.83 -8.27 -8.05
N SER A 10 2.86 -8.38 -8.89
CA SER A 10 3.94 -7.38 -8.94
C SER A 10 3.48 -6.16 -9.73
N VAL A 11 3.70 -4.97 -9.19
CA VAL A 11 3.35 -3.69 -9.82
C VAL A 11 4.57 -2.78 -9.83
N THR A 12 4.78 -2.06 -10.93
CA THR A 12 5.84 -1.05 -11.06
C THR A 12 5.19 0.33 -11.06
N ILE A 13 5.61 1.20 -10.15
CA ILE A 13 5.05 2.56 -10.00
C ILE A 13 6.18 3.57 -10.24
N ARG A 14 5.92 4.58 -11.07
CA ARG A 14 6.83 5.71 -11.25
C ARG A 14 6.46 6.82 -10.28
N ILE A 15 7.41 7.24 -9.46
CA ILE A 15 7.23 8.25 -8.42
C ILE A 15 8.39 9.25 -8.53
N PRO A 16 8.17 10.56 -8.38
CA PRO A 16 9.24 11.53 -8.28
C PRO A 16 10.26 11.13 -7.20
N LYS A 17 11.54 11.25 -7.52
CA LYS A 17 12.64 10.75 -6.68
C LYS A 17 12.62 11.38 -5.28
N ASP A 18 12.45 12.70 -5.23
CA ASP A 18 12.50 13.46 -3.98
C ASP A 18 11.30 13.11 -3.09
N LEU A 19 10.11 13.03 -3.69
CA LEU A 19 8.90 12.60 -3.00
C LEU A 19 9.06 11.21 -2.37
N TYR A 20 9.60 10.25 -3.10
CA TYR A 20 9.80 8.90 -2.56
C TYR A 20 10.84 8.87 -1.43
N ALA A 21 11.88 9.70 -1.52
CA ALA A 21 12.91 9.80 -0.48
C ALA A 21 12.33 10.37 0.82
N GLU A 22 11.53 11.44 0.74
CA GLU A 22 10.85 12.04 1.89
C GLU A 22 9.83 11.09 2.50
N TYR A 23 9.01 10.45 1.66
CA TYR A 23 8.03 9.45 2.08
C TYR A 23 8.68 8.28 2.83
N LYS A 24 9.80 7.75 2.32
CA LYS A 24 10.55 6.68 3.00
C LYS A 24 11.05 7.13 4.38
N LYS A 25 11.58 8.35 4.51
CA LYS A 25 12.03 8.90 5.80
C LYS A 25 10.88 9.04 6.79
N ALA A 26 9.74 9.56 6.33
CA ALA A 26 8.54 9.73 7.15
C ALA A 26 8.00 8.40 7.68
N LEU A 27 7.96 7.36 6.84
CA LEU A 27 7.53 6.03 7.26
C LEU A 27 8.51 5.36 8.22
N LEU A 28 9.82 5.53 8.00
CA LEU A 28 10.85 5.00 8.89
C LEU A 28 10.71 5.59 10.31
N ALA A 29 10.46 6.90 10.42
CA ALA A 29 10.21 7.57 11.70
C ALA A 29 8.97 7.02 12.43
N GLN A 30 8.01 6.45 11.70
CA GLN A 30 6.81 5.80 12.24
C GLN A 30 7.00 4.29 12.49
N GLY A 31 8.19 3.72 12.23
CA GLY A 31 8.43 2.28 12.32
C GLY A 31 7.72 1.45 11.24
N LYS A 32 7.30 2.08 10.13
CA LYS A 32 6.56 1.44 9.03
C LYS A 32 7.46 1.19 7.82
N ILE A 33 7.03 0.27 6.96
CA ILE A 33 7.66 0.04 5.65
C ILE A 33 6.72 0.42 4.51
N VAL A 34 7.32 0.95 3.44
CA VAL A 34 6.66 1.45 2.22
C VAL A 34 5.65 0.44 1.66
N THR A 35 6.03 -0.84 1.57
CA THR A 35 5.20 -1.88 0.95
C THR A 35 3.90 -2.13 1.68
N TYR A 36 3.89 -2.11 3.02
CA TYR A 36 2.64 -2.27 3.78
C TYR A 36 1.79 -1.01 3.73
N ASP A 37 2.41 0.17 3.76
CA ASP A 37 1.67 1.44 3.70
C ASP A 37 0.90 1.56 2.38
N VAL A 38 1.57 1.32 1.25
CA VAL A 38 0.94 1.30 -0.09
C VAL A 38 -0.17 0.24 -0.16
N ARG A 39 0.07 -0.97 0.36
CA ARG A 39 -0.93 -2.04 0.37
C ARG A 39 -2.15 -1.67 1.21
N ASN A 40 -1.94 -1.06 2.38
CA ASN A 40 -3.02 -0.64 3.27
C ASN A 40 -3.85 0.45 2.61
N TYR A 41 -3.21 1.45 2.01
CA TYR A 41 -3.90 2.49 1.25
C TYR A 41 -4.78 1.89 0.13
N MET A 42 -4.24 0.96 -0.66
CA MET A 42 -5.03 0.27 -1.69
C MET A 42 -6.25 -0.46 -1.09
N ALA A 43 -6.09 -1.13 0.05
CA ALA A 43 -7.19 -1.79 0.73
C ALA A 43 -8.23 -0.80 1.26
N GLU A 44 -7.82 0.35 1.77
CA GLU A 44 -8.71 1.42 2.22
C GLU A 44 -9.51 2.02 1.07
N VAL A 45 -8.87 2.28 -0.08
CA VAL A 45 -9.57 2.77 -1.29
C VAL A 45 -10.68 1.80 -1.69
N VAL A 46 -10.38 0.50 -1.80
CA VAL A 46 -11.36 -0.53 -2.15
C VAL A 46 -12.49 -0.61 -1.11
N LYS A 47 -12.14 -0.57 0.18
CA LYS A 47 -13.12 -0.61 1.28
C LYS A 47 -14.05 0.60 1.26
N ASN A 48 -13.52 1.79 1.00
CA ASN A 48 -14.29 3.02 0.97
C ASN A 48 -15.23 3.06 -0.24
N GLN A 49 -14.77 2.58 -1.41
CA GLN A 49 -15.62 2.41 -2.58
C GLN A 49 -16.78 1.44 -2.31
N ALA A 50 -16.51 0.30 -1.68
CA ALA A 50 -17.54 -0.68 -1.34
C ALA A 50 -18.57 -0.16 -0.33
N LYS A 51 -18.17 0.74 0.58
CA LYS A 51 -19.09 1.38 1.54
C LYS A 51 -19.98 2.46 0.92
N GLY A 52 -19.52 3.15 -0.13
CA GLY A 52 -20.28 4.18 -0.83
C GLY A 52 -21.26 3.66 -1.88
N GLN A 53 -21.26 2.35 -2.16
CA GLN A 53 -22.22 1.68 -3.06
C GLN A 53 -23.41 1.06 -2.31
N LYS A 54 -23.77 1.61 -1.14
CA LYS A 54 -25.00 1.25 -0.42
C LYS A 54 -26.00 2.40 -0.43
#